data_AF-A0A2V2U9G4-F1
#
_entry.id   AF-A0A2V2U9G4-F1
#
_cell.length_a   1.000
_cell.length_b   1.000
_cell.length_c   1.000
_cell.angle_alpha   90.00
_cell.angle_beta   90.00
_cell.angle_gamma   90.00
#
_symmetry.space_group_name_H-M   'P 1'
#
loop_
_entity.id
_entity.type
_entity.pdbx_description
1 polymer ?
#
loop_
_entity_poly.entity_id
_entity_poly.type
_entity_poly.pdbx_seq_one_letter_code
_entity_poly.pdbx_strand_id
1 'polypeptide(L)'
;MSESQEIREIKRVFAGLQTLYHTSFPKSDPSLIHDLLRRLQKNPDIPPIYMVEVFTKPGVNPEGAKKYIFEKTGMVPAIYENGTLFVTNQKLTLEMLREISDSNDVLEVAGEYTGNITARGSSHVHSDDCPLRNLDYAY
;
A
#
# COMPACT_ATOMS: atom_id res chain seq x y z
N MET A 1 18.17 23.27 22.37
CA MET A 1 19.39 22.66 21.82
C MET A 1 19.34 22.83 20.31
N SER A 2 20.42 23.25 19.65
CA SER A 2 20.45 23.33 18.19
C SER A 2 20.43 21.92 17.61
N GLU A 3 19.58 21.68 16.62
CA GLU A 3 19.58 20.42 15.86
C GLU A 3 20.93 20.25 15.15
N SER A 4 21.45 19.02 15.10
CA SER A 4 22.70 18.73 14.39
C SER A 4 22.50 18.83 12.87
N GLN A 5 23.55 19.20 12.15
CA GLN A 5 23.52 19.30 10.69
C GLN A 5 23.16 17.95 10.05
N GLU A 6 23.63 16.84 10.63
CA GLU A 6 23.34 15.48 10.18
C GLU A 6 21.84 15.15 10.30
N ILE A 7 21.21 15.50 11.42
CA ILE A 7 19.77 15.28 11.62
C ILE A 7 18.95 16.06 10.59
N ARG A 8 19.34 17.30 10.30
CA ARG A 8 18.66 18.13 9.29
C ARG A 8 18.76 17.54 7.90
N GLU A 9 19.92 16.99 7.51
CA GLU A 9 20.08 16.35 6.20
C GLU A 9 19.27 15.06 6.10
N ILE A 10 19.20 14.25 7.17
CA ILE A 10 18.34 13.05 7.20
C ILE A 10 16.88 13.43 6.97
N LYS A 11 16.36 14.46 7.67
CA LYS A 11 14.99 14.96 7.48
C LYS A 11 14.74 15.41 6.04
N ARG A 12 15.69 16.12 5.43
CA ARG A 12 15.59 16.57 4.03
C ARG A 12 15.50 15.39 3.05
N VAL A 13 16.40 14.41 3.17
CA VAL A 13 16.41 13.23 2.29
C VAL A 13 15.13 12.43 2.47
N PHE A 14 14.66 12.27 3.71
CA PHE A 14 13.40 11.59 4.01
C PHE A 14 12.20 12.28 3.36
N ALA A 15 12.11 13.61 3.43
CA ALA A 15 11.06 14.37 2.75
C ALA A 15 11.09 14.19 1.21
N GLY A 16 12.29 14.15 0.62
CA GLY A 16 12.46 13.83 -0.79
C GLY A 16 11.97 12.42 -1.15
N LEU A 17 12.28 11.44 -0.32
CA LEU A 17 11.79 10.07 -0.48
C LEU A 17 10.26 9.98 -0.36
N GLN A 18 9.66 10.66 0.62
CA GLN A 18 8.21 10.73 0.76
C GLN A 18 7.55 11.36 -0.47
N THR A 19 8.18 12.37 -1.07
CA THR A 19 7.70 12.97 -2.32
C THR A 19 7.67 11.94 -3.45
N LEU A 20 8.74 11.14 -3.58
CA LEU A 20 8.82 10.08 -4.59
C LEU A 20 7.75 9.01 -4.42
N TYR A 21 7.40 8.67 -3.18
CA TYR A 21 6.31 7.74 -2.87
C TYR A 21 4.99 8.27 -3.43
N HIS A 22 4.62 9.51 -3.11
CA HIS A 22 3.37 10.10 -3.58
C HIS A 22 3.32 10.30 -5.10
N THR A 23 4.46 10.57 -5.75
CA THR A 23 4.47 10.73 -7.21
C THR A 23 4.43 9.40 -7.96
N SER A 24 5.02 8.33 -7.38
CA SER A 24 5.14 7.03 -8.06
C SER A 24 4.02 6.07 -7.69
N PHE A 25 3.43 6.24 -6.51
CA PHE A 25 2.36 5.41 -5.94
C PHE A 25 1.30 6.31 -5.27
N PRO A 26 0.62 7.17 -6.04
CA PRO A 26 -0.24 8.23 -5.50
C PRO A 26 -1.39 7.75 -4.61
N LYS A 27 -1.75 6.46 -4.69
CA LYS A 27 -2.86 5.86 -3.94
C LYS A 27 -2.40 4.83 -2.94
N SER A 28 -1.10 4.62 -2.78
CA SER A 28 -0.59 3.62 -1.84
C SER A 28 -0.16 4.28 -0.54
N ASP A 29 -0.44 3.60 0.57
CA ASP A 29 0.02 4.00 1.89
C ASP A 29 1.57 4.13 1.91
N PRO A 30 2.13 5.26 2.35
CA PRO A 30 3.58 5.47 2.41
C PRO A 30 4.33 4.45 3.28
N SER A 31 3.70 3.93 4.32
CA SER A 31 4.27 2.94 5.23
C SER A 31 4.37 1.57 4.54
N LEU A 32 3.38 1.20 3.74
CA LEU A 32 3.43 0.00 2.89
C LEU A 32 4.61 0.08 1.91
N ILE A 33 4.75 1.20 1.19
CA ILE A 33 5.84 1.40 0.22
C ILE A 33 7.20 1.31 0.94
N HIS A 34 7.34 2.00 2.07
CA HIS A 34 8.58 2.01 2.84
C HIS A 34 8.95 0.63 3.36
N ASP A 35 7.99 -0.12 3.94
CA ASP A 35 8.24 -1.46 4.45
C ASP A 35 8.58 -2.45 3.32
N LEU A 36 7.90 -2.35 2.18
CA LEU A 36 8.18 -3.17 1.00
C LEU A 36 9.61 -2.93 0.48
N LEU A 37 10.01 -1.66 0.32
CA LEU A 37 11.37 -1.29 -0.09
C LEU A 37 12.42 -1.82 0.87
N ARG A 38 12.19 -1.68 2.18
CA ARG A 38 13.10 -2.19 3.22
C ARG A 38 13.29 -3.71 3.12
N ARG A 39 12.23 -4.45 2.79
CA ARG A 39 12.30 -5.92 2.65
C ARG A 39 12.98 -6.35 1.36
N LEU A 40 12.68 -5.70 0.25
CA LEU A 40 13.35 -5.95 -1.02
C LEU A 40 14.84 -5.61 -0.95
N GLN A 41 15.22 -4.58 -0.18
CA GLN A 41 16.63 -4.29 0.09
C GLN A 41 17.32 -5.43 0.84
N LYS A 42 16.61 -6.08 1.78
CA LYS A 42 17.16 -7.19 2.57
C LYS A 42 17.21 -8.51 1.77
N ASN A 43 16.18 -8.77 0.97
CA ASN A 43 16.04 -9.99 0.17
C ASN A 43 15.44 -9.63 -1.22
N PRO A 44 16.25 -9.21 -2.19
CA PRO A 44 15.75 -8.71 -3.48
C PRO A 44 15.10 -9.80 -4.34
N ASP A 45 15.54 -11.04 -4.20
CA ASP A 45 15.09 -12.16 -5.04
C ASP A 45 13.79 -12.82 -4.55
N ILE A 46 13.32 -12.45 -3.35
CA ILE A 46 12.17 -13.09 -2.70
C ILE A 46 11.09 -12.04 -2.48
N PRO A 47 10.04 -12.01 -3.33
CA PRO A 47 8.91 -11.12 -3.12
C PRO A 47 8.25 -11.40 -1.75
N PRO A 48 8.19 -10.40 -0.86
CA PRO A 48 7.57 -10.55 0.44
C PRO A 48 6.05 -10.74 0.29
N ILE A 49 5.46 -11.42 1.27
CA ILE A 49 4.02 -11.68 1.31
C ILE A 49 3.35 -10.63 2.19
N TYR A 50 2.32 -10.01 1.64
CA TYR A 50 1.52 -8.96 2.26
C TYR A 50 0.04 -9.30 2.20
N MET A 51 -0.67 -8.92 3.24
CA MET A 51 -2.10 -8.68 3.14
C MET A 51 -2.27 -7.30 2.49
N VAL A 52 -2.74 -7.28 1.26
CA VAL A 52 -3.00 -6.08 0.47
C VAL A 52 -4.49 -5.79 0.52
N GLU A 53 -4.82 -4.55 0.86
CA GLU A 53 -6.16 -4.01 0.96
C GLU A 53 -6.34 -2.94 -0.11
N VAL A 54 -7.26 -3.17 -1.04
CA VAL A 54 -7.51 -2.29 -2.17
C VAL A 54 -8.91 -1.72 -2.03
N PHE A 55 -9.00 -0.43 -1.77
CA PHE A 55 -10.24 0.34 -1.74
C PHE A 55 -10.52 0.84 -3.16
N THR A 56 -11.76 0.64 -3.61
CA THR A 56 -12.20 0.98 -4.96
C THR A 56 -13.43 1.87 -4.93
N LYS A 57 -13.68 2.54 -6.05
CA LYS A 57 -14.89 3.32 -6.25
C LYS A 57 -16.14 2.42 -6.23
N PRO A 58 -17.28 2.93 -5.77
CA PRO A 58 -18.55 2.23 -5.94
C PRO A 58 -18.83 1.94 -7.43
N GLY A 59 -19.39 0.76 -7.72
CA GLY A 59 -19.77 0.37 -9.09
C GLY A 59 -18.75 -0.49 -9.83
N VAL A 60 -17.60 -0.80 -9.22
CA VAL A 60 -16.69 -1.84 -9.73
C VAL A 60 -17.38 -3.20 -9.68
N ASN A 61 -17.30 -3.97 -10.76
CA ASN A 61 -17.85 -5.34 -10.80
C ASN A 61 -17.01 -6.27 -9.90
N PRO A 62 -17.55 -6.76 -8.77
CA PRO A 62 -16.77 -7.55 -7.82
C PRO A 62 -16.26 -8.87 -8.39
N GLU A 63 -17.05 -9.54 -9.24
CA GLU A 63 -16.64 -10.79 -9.88
C GLU A 63 -15.53 -10.56 -10.92
N GLY A 64 -15.58 -9.44 -11.64
CA GLY A 64 -14.52 -9.02 -12.56
C GLY A 64 -13.21 -8.73 -11.83
N ALA A 65 -13.28 -7.94 -10.75
CA ALA A 65 -12.13 -7.64 -9.91
C ALA A 65 -11.54 -8.91 -9.26
N LYS A 66 -12.40 -9.80 -8.75
CA LYS A 66 -11.99 -11.09 -8.17
C LYS A 66 -11.24 -11.96 -9.18
N LYS A 67 -11.76 -12.06 -10.42
CA LYS A 67 -11.13 -12.79 -11.50
C LYS A 67 -9.77 -12.17 -11.86
N TYR A 68 -9.72 -10.85 -12.02
CA TYR A 68 -8.48 -10.12 -12.33
C TYR A 68 -7.39 -10.37 -11.28
N ILE A 69 -7.75 -10.24 -10.00
CA ILE A 69 -6.85 -10.49 -8.87
C ILE A 69 -6.35 -11.94 -8.89
N PHE A 70 -7.26 -12.90 -9.08
CA PHE A 70 -6.91 -14.32 -9.14
C PHE A 70 -5.98 -14.64 -10.32
N GLU A 71 -6.24 -14.11 -11.51
CA GLU A 71 -5.40 -14.32 -12.69
C GLU A 71 -3.98 -13.73 -12.51
N LYS A 72 -3.87 -12.61 -11.79
CA LYS A 72 -2.60 -11.93 -11.52
C LYS A 72 -1.79 -12.58 -10.41
N THR A 73 -2.44 -13.00 -9.32
CA THR A 73 -1.73 -13.37 -8.08
C THR A 73 -1.94 -14.82 -7.67
N GLY A 74 -2.88 -15.52 -8.31
CA GLY A 74 -3.28 -16.88 -7.96
C GLY A 74 -4.11 -16.96 -6.66
N MET A 75 -4.43 -15.81 -6.05
CA MET A 75 -5.11 -15.73 -4.77
C MET A 75 -6.54 -15.23 -4.95
N VAL A 76 -7.47 -15.77 -4.16
CA VAL A 76 -8.86 -15.32 -4.16
C VAL A 76 -9.01 -14.19 -3.14
N PRO A 77 -9.42 -12.97 -3.54
CA PRO A 77 -9.67 -11.89 -2.60
C PRO A 77 -10.89 -12.18 -1.72
N ALA A 78 -10.81 -11.76 -0.47
CA ALA A 78 -11.99 -11.48 0.34
C ALA A 78 -12.56 -10.11 -0.06
N ILE A 79 -13.89 -10.01 -0.10
CA ILE A 79 -14.60 -8.82 -0.55
C ILE A 79 -15.44 -8.30 0.62
N TYR A 80 -15.26 -7.03 0.96
CA TYR A 80 -15.94 -6.33 2.06
C TYR A 80 -16.57 -5.03 1.55
N GLU A 81 -17.22 -4.27 2.44
CA GLU A 81 -17.79 -2.94 2.16
C GLU A 81 -18.69 -2.92 0.92
N ASN A 82 -19.59 -3.91 0.79
CA ASN A 82 -20.49 -4.08 -0.34
C ASN A 82 -19.79 -4.12 -1.72
N GLY A 83 -18.56 -4.65 -1.78
CA GLY A 83 -17.84 -4.81 -3.04
C GLY A 83 -16.80 -3.75 -3.35
N THR A 84 -16.52 -2.83 -2.41
CA THR A 84 -15.54 -1.76 -2.63
C THR A 84 -14.18 -2.03 -2.00
N LEU A 85 -14.08 -2.95 -1.03
CA LEU A 85 -12.82 -3.35 -0.40
C LEU A 85 -12.44 -4.78 -0.78
N PHE A 86 -11.29 -4.93 -1.43
CA PHE A 86 -10.72 -6.22 -1.79
C PHE A 86 -9.47 -6.49 -0.95
N VAL A 87 -9.45 -7.62 -0.25
CA VAL A 87 -8.35 -7.99 0.64
C VAL A 87 -7.74 -9.31 0.20
N THR A 88 -6.43 -9.32 -0.02
CA THR A 88 -5.69 -10.49 -0.54
C THR A 88 -4.40 -10.70 0.23
N ASN A 89 -4.12 -11.93 0.64
CA ASN A 89 -2.77 -12.27 1.12
C ASN A 89 -1.93 -12.81 -0.05
N GLN A 90 -1.00 -12.00 -0.57
CA GLN A 90 -0.30 -12.27 -1.82
C GLN A 90 1.16 -11.82 -1.77
N LYS A 91 1.97 -12.32 -2.71
CA LYS A 91 3.29 -11.76 -2.96
C LYS A 91 3.12 -10.36 -3.54
N LEU A 92 3.85 -9.39 -2.99
CA LEU A 92 3.79 -8.01 -3.44
C LEU A 92 5.13 -7.59 -4.05
N THR A 93 5.08 -7.04 -5.26
CA THR A 93 6.19 -6.40 -5.96
C THR A 93 5.90 -4.90 -6.12
N LEU A 94 6.93 -4.10 -6.38
CA LEU A 94 6.74 -2.67 -6.63
C LEU A 94 5.95 -2.43 -7.92
N GLU A 95 6.14 -3.26 -8.92
CA GLU A 95 5.43 -3.20 -10.19
C GLU A 95 3.93 -3.48 -10.00
N MET A 96 3.58 -4.49 -9.19
CA MET A 96 2.19 -4.76 -8.82
C MET A 96 1.59 -3.60 -8.03
N LEU A 97 2.31 -3.07 -7.02
CA LEU A 97 1.80 -1.95 -6.23
C LEU A 97 1.53 -0.72 -7.10
N ARG A 98 2.41 -0.46 -8.07
CA ARG A 98 2.24 0.61 -9.05
C ARG A 98 1.04 0.36 -9.95
N GLU A 99 0.89 -0.83 -10.51
CA GLU A 99 -0.25 -1.19 -11.36
C GLU A 99 -1.58 -0.98 -10.65
N ILE A 100 -1.67 -1.37 -9.37
CA ILE A 100 -2.87 -1.15 -8.55
C ILE A 100 -3.08 0.35 -8.29
N SER A 101 -2.03 1.08 -7.90
CA SER A 101 -2.09 2.52 -7.62
C SER A 101 -2.48 3.36 -8.85
N ASP A 102 -2.07 2.95 -10.05
CA ASP A 102 -2.35 3.66 -11.30
C ASP A 102 -3.79 3.40 -11.81
N SER A 103 -4.47 2.37 -11.31
CA SER A 103 -5.84 2.03 -11.72
C SER A 103 -6.84 3.14 -11.33
N ASN A 104 -7.65 3.61 -12.29
CA ASN A 104 -8.65 4.65 -12.07
C ASN A 104 -9.77 4.25 -11.10
N ASP A 105 -10.02 2.95 -10.96
CA ASP A 105 -11.06 2.41 -10.10
C ASP A 105 -10.62 2.30 -8.64
N VAL A 106 -9.31 2.34 -8.40
CA VAL A 106 -8.71 2.32 -7.06
C VAL A 106 -8.71 3.72 -6.46
N LEU A 107 -9.07 3.78 -5.18
CA LEU A 107 -9.00 4.96 -4.32
C LEU A 107 -7.76 4.92 -3.45
N GLU A 108 -7.49 3.77 -2.84
CA GLU A 108 -6.42 3.58 -1.88
C GLU A 108 -5.92 2.14 -1.87
N VAL A 109 -4.64 1.97 -1.59
CA VAL A 109 -3.96 0.68 -1.41
C VAL A 109 -3.20 0.71 -0.09
N ALA A 110 -3.68 -0.07 0.87
CA ALA A 110 -3.00 -0.31 2.13
C ALA A 110 -2.50 -1.76 2.19
N GLY A 111 -1.69 -2.06 3.19
CA GLY A 111 -1.32 -3.43 3.43
C GLY A 111 -0.34 -3.64 4.57
N GLU A 112 -0.35 -4.86 5.08
CA GLU A 112 0.50 -5.28 6.19
C GLU A 112 1.32 -6.50 5.80
N TYR A 113 2.58 -6.51 6.23
CA TYR A 113 3.43 -7.68 6.05
C TYR A 113 2.94 -8.82 6.94
N THR A 114 2.63 -9.94 6.29
CA THR A 114 2.20 -11.17 6.99
C THR A 114 3.35 -12.15 7.17
N GLY A 115 4.33 -12.13 6.27
CA GLY A 115 5.52 -13.00 6.31
C GLY A 115 5.28 -14.47 6.00
N ASN A 116 4.02 -14.91 5.98
CA ASN A 116 3.59 -16.23 5.55
C ASN A 116 2.21 -16.15 4.88
N ILE A 117 1.90 -17.15 4.04
CA ILE A 117 0.59 -17.29 3.37
C ILE A 117 -0.41 -17.90 4.35
N THR A 118 -0.61 -17.27 5.51
CA THR A 118 -1.71 -17.62 6.43
C THR A 118 -2.79 -16.54 6.32
N ALA A 119 -4.07 -16.94 6.24
CA ALA A 119 -5.17 -15.98 6.12
C ALA A 119 -5.29 -15.18 7.43
N ARG A 120 -4.84 -13.92 7.43
CA ARG A 120 -5.21 -12.92 8.45
C ARG A 120 -6.34 -12.07 7.88
N GLY A 121 -7.32 -11.74 8.72
CA GLY A 121 -8.40 -10.82 8.36
C GLY A 121 -7.91 -9.37 8.31
N SER A 122 -8.71 -8.48 7.71
CA SER A 122 -8.46 -7.04 7.61
C SER A 122 -8.21 -6.43 9.00
N SER A 123 -7.14 -5.63 9.10
CA SER A 123 -6.75 -4.89 10.30
C SER A 123 -6.91 -3.38 10.12
N HIS A 124 -7.12 -2.90 8.89
CA HIS A 124 -7.18 -1.49 8.57
C HIS A 124 -8.63 -1.00 8.51
N VAL A 125 -8.95 0.00 9.32
CA VAL A 125 -10.25 0.68 9.30
C VAL A 125 -10.12 1.86 8.34
N HIS A 126 -10.94 1.89 7.29
CA HIS A 126 -11.03 3.06 6.42
C HIS A 126 -11.47 4.28 7.23
N SER A 127 -10.62 5.29 7.35
CA SER A 127 -10.99 6.57 7.94
C SER A 127 -11.42 7.53 6.84
N ASP A 128 -12.64 8.09 6.96
CA ASP A 128 -13.08 9.24 6.14
C ASP A 128 -12.12 10.45 6.29
N ASP A 129 -11.33 10.47 7.36
CA ASP A 129 -10.12 11.26 7.50
C ASP A 129 -8.99 10.64 6.69
N CYS A 130 -8.83 11.09 5.45
CA CYS A 130 -7.59 10.91 4.71
C CYS A 130 -6.46 11.63 5.47
N PRO A 131 -5.42 10.94 5.97
CA PRO A 131 -4.30 11.58 6.68
C PRO A 131 -3.55 12.60 5.82
N LEU A 132 -3.76 12.56 4.50
CA LEU A 132 -3.18 13.49 3.53
C LEU A 132 -3.82 14.88 3.55
N ARG A 133 -4.84 15.12 4.40
CA ARG A 133 -5.47 16.45 4.54
C ARG A 133 -4.94 17.29 5.71
N ASN A 134 -4.23 16.68 6.66
CA ASN A 134 -3.64 17.42 7.78
C ASN A 134 -2.13 17.55 7.59
N LEU A 135 -1.75 18.70 7.03
CA LEU A 135 -0.39 19.23 6.94
C LEU A 135 0.23 19.59 8.32
N ASP A 136 -0.26 19.02 9.42
CA ASP A 136 0.08 19.41 10.78
C ASP A 136 1.15 18.52 11.45
N TYR A 137 2.06 17.95 10.66
CA TYR A 137 3.32 17.41 11.19
C TYR A 137 4.49 18.39 11.00
N ALA A 138 4.22 19.67 11.29
CA ALA A 138 5.23 20.69 11.49
C ALA A 138 5.39 20.99 12.99
N TYR A 139 6.17 20.16 13.69
CA TYR A 139 6.82 20.53 14.96
C TYR A 139 8.21 19.89 15.05
#